data_AF-A0A924UWP3-F1
#
_entry.id   AF-A0A924UWP3-F1
#
_cell.length_a   1.000
_cell.length_b   1.000
_cell.length_c   1.000
_cell.angle_alpha   90.00
_cell.angle_beta   90.00
_cell.angle_gamma   90.00
#
_symmetry.space_group_name_H-M   'P 1'
#
loop_
_entity.id
_entity.type
_entity.pdbx_description
1 polymer ?
#
loop_
_entity_poly.entity_id
_entity_poly.type
_entity_poly.pdbx_seq_one_letter_code
_entity_poly.pdbx_strand_id
1 'polypeptide(L)'
;METKTSGLTEITLKMLLDESIIEKGTVLYSNTNPIKTAKINSEGCIELNIDGSPKIFPFPSGAARAVVNLSVNGWIFWRIKINNELKEISELRQLYKERKK
;
A
#
# COMPACT_ATOMS: atom_id res chain seq x y z
N MET A 1 12.31 10.46 28.30
CA MET A 1 12.66 9.14 27.73
C MET A 1 12.79 9.33 26.23
N GLU A 2 14.00 9.63 25.77
CA GLU A 2 14.29 9.87 24.36
C GLU A 2 14.79 8.56 23.74
N THR A 3 13.94 7.91 22.96
CA THR A 3 14.33 6.72 22.20
C THR A 3 15.08 7.14 20.96
N LYS A 4 16.42 7.12 21.03
CA LYS A 4 17.27 6.93 19.85
C LYS A 4 16.98 5.54 19.28
N THR A 5 16.36 5.48 18.12
CA THR A 5 16.33 4.27 17.28
C THR A 5 16.86 4.67 15.91
N SER A 6 17.97 4.05 15.51
CA SER A 6 18.67 4.25 14.25
C SER A 6 17.71 4.30 13.05
N GLY A 7 17.85 5.33 12.22
CA GLY A 7 16.91 5.74 11.17
C GLY A 7 16.69 4.75 10.03
N LEU A 8 15.79 3.79 10.24
CA LEU A 8 15.03 3.13 9.18
C LEU A 8 13.58 3.61 9.29
N THR A 9 13.30 4.79 8.77
CA THR A 9 11.92 5.26 8.62
C THR A 9 11.16 4.19 7.84
N GLU A 10 10.16 3.57 8.45
CA GLU A 10 9.32 2.59 7.76
C GLU A 10 8.69 3.27 6.55
N ILE A 11 9.02 2.81 5.34
CA ILE A 11 8.50 3.41 4.10
C ILE A 11 6.99 3.24 4.07
N THR A 12 6.28 4.36 3.97
CA THR A 12 4.82 4.40 3.90
C THR A 12 4.33 4.62 2.47
N LEU A 13 3.05 4.36 2.21
CA LEU A 13 2.43 4.71 0.93
C LEU A 13 2.43 6.22 0.68
N LYS A 14 2.39 7.03 1.74
CA LYS A 14 2.52 8.49 1.65
C LYS A 14 3.88 8.90 1.06
N MET A 15 4.97 8.28 1.50
CA MET A 15 6.30 8.51 0.92
C MET A 15 6.35 8.15 -0.58
N LEU A 16 5.65 7.09 -1.00
CA LEU A 16 5.56 6.73 -2.42
C LEU A 16 4.74 7.74 -3.23
N LEU A 17 3.67 8.30 -2.64
CA LEU A 17 2.88 9.38 -3.26
C LEU A 17 3.71 10.66 -3.41
N ASP A 18 4.42 11.06 -2.36
CA ASP A 18 5.18 12.31 -2.36
C ASP A 18 6.34 12.27 -3.38
N GLU A 19 6.90 11.08 -3.67
CA GLU A 19 7.91 10.88 -4.71
C GLU A 19 7.32 10.57 -6.10
N SER A 20 6.00 10.67 -6.27
CA SER A 20 5.29 10.35 -7.52
C SER A 20 5.60 8.94 -8.06
N ILE A 21 5.88 7.98 -7.18
CA ILE A 21 6.03 6.56 -7.54
C ILE A 21 4.65 5.92 -7.74
N ILE A 22 3.68 6.39 -6.98
CA ILE A 22 2.25 6.08 -7.12
C ILE A 22 1.46 7.39 -7.10
N GLU A 23 0.23 7.36 -7.62
CA GLU A 23 -0.63 8.53 -7.68
C GLU A 23 -1.84 8.39 -6.76
N LYS A 24 -2.45 9.53 -6.38
CA LYS A 24 -3.75 9.52 -5.70
C LYS A 24 -4.78 8.81 -6.58
N GLY A 25 -5.67 8.04 -5.97
CA GLY A 25 -6.67 7.24 -6.68
C GLY A 25 -6.11 5.97 -7.32
N THR A 26 -4.81 5.66 -7.17
CA THR A 26 -4.23 4.39 -7.63
C THR A 26 -5.03 3.22 -7.08
N VAL A 27 -5.47 2.34 -7.99
CA VAL A 27 -6.24 1.15 -7.66
C VAL A 27 -5.29 0.03 -7.25
N LEU A 28 -5.47 -0.46 -6.03
CA LEU A 28 -4.83 -1.65 -5.49
C LEU A 28 -5.70 -2.87 -5.80
N TYR A 29 -5.11 -3.91 -6.34
CA TYR A 29 -5.73 -5.20 -6.62
C TYR A 29 -5.22 -6.21 -5.60
N SER A 30 -6.13 -6.99 -5.02
CA SER A 30 -5.70 -8.07 -4.13
C SER A 30 -5.12 -9.24 -4.92
N ASN A 31 -4.03 -9.83 -4.44
CA ASN A 31 -3.40 -11.00 -5.07
C ASN A 31 -4.31 -12.25 -5.00
N THR A 32 -5.17 -12.36 -3.98
CA THR A 32 -6.05 -13.52 -3.80
C THR A 32 -7.37 -13.42 -4.55
N ASN A 33 -7.85 -12.20 -4.81
CA ASN A 33 -9.07 -11.95 -5.56
C ASN A 33 -8.99 -10.58 -6.29
N PRO A 34 -8.70 -10.56 -7.60
CA PRO A 34 -8.51 -9.31 -8.34
C PRO A 34 -9.77 -8.45 -8.44
N ILE A 35 -10.96 -8.98 -8.11
CA ILE A 35 -12.22 -8.20 -8.04
C ILE A 35 -12.24 -7.33 -6.78
N LYS A 36 -11.59 -7.77 -5.69
CA LYS A 36 -11.48 -6.98 -4.46
C LYS A 36 -10.38 -5.94 -4.64
N THR A 37 -10.81 -4.72 -4.95
CA THR A 37 -9.92 -3.58 -5.14
C THR A 37 -10.00 -2.59 -3.99
N ALA A 38 -8.92 -1.85 -3.77
CA ALA A 38 -8.87 -0.69 -2.90
C ALA A 38 -8.30 0.53 -3.65
N LYS A 39 -8.38 1.72 -3.08
CA LYS A 39 -7.81 2.94 -3.66
C LYS A 39 -6.88 3.62 -2.69
N ILE A 40 -5.84 4.26 -3.20
CA ILE A 40 -4.95 5.08 -2.38
C ILE A 40 -5.50 6.50 -2.34
N ASN A 41 -5.76 7.04 -1.14
CA ASN A 41 -6.22 8.41 -0.98
C ASN A 41 -5.05 9.42 -0.99
N SER A 42 -5.35 10.72 -0.92
CA SER A 42 -4.33 11.79 -0.94
C SER A 42 -3.40 11.79 0.28
N GLU A 43 -3.78 11.12 1.37
CA GLU A 43 -3.01 11.03 2.60
C GLU A 43 -2.08 9.81 2.63
N GLY A 44 -2.10 8.97 1.58
CA GLY A 44 -1.35 7.72 1.57
C GLY A 44 -1.99 6.61 2.38
N CYS A 45 -3.29 6.71 2.65
CA CYS A 45 -4.09 5.64 3.24
C CYS A 45 -4.79 4.83 2.14
N ILE A 46 -5.11 3.58 2.47
CA ILE A 46 -5.91 2.69 1.62
C ILE A 46 -7.38 2.84 1.98
N GLU A 47 -8.17 3.27 1.02
CA GLU A 47 -9.63 3.25 1.06
C GLU A 47 -10.12 1.93 0.46
N LEU A 48 -10.76 1.12 1.28
CA LEU A 48 -11.32 -0.18 0.90
C LEU A 48 -12.82 -0.18 1.20
N ASN A 49 -13.64 -0.55 0.22
CA ASN A 49 -15.06 -0.74 0.44
C ASN A 49 -15.31 -2.13 1.04
N ILE A 50 -15.93 -2.17 2.22
CA ILE A 50 -16.29 -3.40 2.93
C ILE A 50 -17.78 -3.31 3.23
N ASP A 51 -18.56 -4.25 2.70
CA ASP A 51 -20.01 -4.34 2.88
C ASP A 51 -20.74 -3.01 2.54
N GLY A 52 -20.32 -2.36 1.45
CA GLY A 52 -20.90 -1.10 0.98
C GLY A 52 -20.36 0.15 1.68
N SER A 53 -19.57 0.00 2.75
CA SER A 53 -19.02 1.12 3.53
C SER A 53 -17.53 1.34 3.26
N PRO A 54 -17.08 2.57 2.96
CA PRO A 54 -15.66 2.87 2.84
C PRO A 54 -14.97 2.79 4.20
N LYS A 55 -13.86 2.05 4.27
CA LYS A 55 -12.97 2.00 5.42
C LYS A 55 -11.57 2.46 5.02
N ILE A 56 -10.95 3.26 5.89
CA ILE A 56 -9.63 3.83 5.67
C ILE A 56 -8.62 3.07 6.52
N PHE A 57 -7.52 2.65 5.89
CA PHE A 57 -6.43 1.93 6.53
C PHE A 57 -5.12 2.68 6.32
N PRO A 58 -4.39 3.05 7.39
CA PRO A 58 -3.11 3.74 7.26
C PRO A 58 -1.98 2.83 6.76
N PHE A 59 -2.15 1.51 6.87
CA PHE A 59 -1.12 0.53 6.52
C PHE A 59 -1.65 -0.57 5.57
N PRO A 60 -0.83 -1.00 4.59
CA PRO A 60 -1.16 -2.09 3.67
C PRO A 60 -1.66 -3.36 4.34
N SER A 61 -0.99 -3.80 5.41
CA SER A 61 -1.32 -5.05 6.11
C SER A 61 -2.68 -4.98 6.80
N GLY A 62 -3.09 -3.80 7.28
CA GLY A 62 -4.41 -3.60 7.89
C GLY A 62 -5.53 -3.76 6.88
N ALA A 63 -5.39 -3.12 5.72
CA ALA A 63 -6.35 -3.27 4.62
C ALA A 63 -6.41 -4.72 4.12
N ALA A 64 -5.25 -5.37 3.96
CA ALA A 64 -5.17 -6.74 3.48
C ALA A 64 -5.86 -7.72 4.45
N ARG A 65 -5.60 -7.58 5.76
CA ARG A 65 -6.27 -8.36 6.80
C ARG A 65 -7.78 -8.17 6.76
N ALA A 66 -8.27 -6.96 6.49
CA ALA A 66 -9.70 -6.71 6.36
C ALA A 66 -10.33 -7.43 5.14
N VAL A 67 -9.54 -7.75 4.12
CA VAL A 67 -10.00 -8.51 2.94
C VAL A 67 -10.06 -10.02 3.19
N VAL A 68 -9.02 -10.58 3.81
CA VAL A 68 -8.84 -12.04 3.94
C VAL A 68 -9.08 -12.60 5.35
N ASN A 69 -9.29 -11.74 6.33
CA ASN A 69 -9.41 -12.09 7.75
C ASN A 69 -8.23 -12.92 8.30
N LEU A 70 -7.04 -12.71 7.72
CA LEU A 70 -5.80 -13.40 8.08
C LEU A 70 -4.66 -12.40 8.19
N SER A 71 -3.66 -12.72 9.02
CA SER A 71 -2.41 -11.96 9.08
C SER A 71 -1.60 -12.21 7.81
N VAL A 72 -1.55 -11.22 6.92
CA VAL A 72 -0.81 -11.28 5.67
C VAL A 72 0.10 -10.08 5.52
N ASN A 73 1.17 -10.24 4.74
CA ASN A 73 2.06 -9.14 4.40
C ASN A 73 1.38 -8.25 3.35
N GLY A 74 0.93 -7.06 3.76
CA GLY A 74 0.23 -6.12 2.88
C GLY A 74 1.05 -5.65 1.68
N TRP A 75 2.38 -5.61 1.79
CA TRP A 75 3.24 -5.12 0.71
C TRP A 75 3.31 -6.06 -0.49
N ILE A 76 3.15 -7.37 -0.28
CA ILE A 76 3.07 -8.37 -1.35
C ILE A 76 1.61 -8.68 -1.73
N PHE A 77 0.68 -8.44 -0.80
CA PHE A 77 -0.73 -8.73 -1.01
C PHE A 77 -1.37 -7.80 -2.04
N TRP A 78 -0.98 -6.52 -2.01
CA TRP A 78 -1.52 -5.52 -2.91
C TRP A 78 -0.66 -5.34 -4.16
N ARG A 79 -1.33 -5.25 -5.30
CA ARG A 79 -0.73 -4.99 -6.60
C ARG A 79 -1.32 -3.76 -7.25
N ILE A 80 -0.55 -3.08 -8.09
CA ILE A 80 -1.04 -2.00 -8.94
C ILE A 80 -0.85 -2.37 -10.40
N LYS A 81 -1.70 -1.81 -11.26
CA LYS A 81 -1.62 -2.03 -12.69
C LYS A 81 -0.73 -0.94 -13.32
N ILE A 82 0.44 -1.32 -13.82
CA ILE A 82 1.37 -0.44 -14.56
C ILE A 82 1.61 -1.08 -15.93
N ASN A 83 1.44 -0.33 -17.03
CA ASN A 83 1.66 -0.84 -18.39
C ASN A 83 0.94 -2.16 -18.69
N ASN A 84 -0.29 -2.31 -18.18
CA ASN A 84 -1.10 -3.52 -18.27
C ASN A 84 -0.60 -4.75 -17.47
N GLU A 85 0.46 -4.60 -16.68
CA GLU A 85 0.98 -5.63 -15.79
C GLU A 85 0.66 -5.32 -14.32
N LEU A 86 0.39 -6.36 -13.53
CA LEU A 86 0.18 -6.23 -12.09
C LEU A 86 1.53 -6.34 -11.37
N LYS A 87 1.96 -5.25 -10.73
CA LYS A 87 3.18 -5.17 -9.93
C LYS A 87 2.87 -5.06 -8.46
N GLU A 88 3.67 -5.71 -7.62
CA GLU A 88 3.49 -5.66 -6.17
C GLU A 88 3.93 -4.31 -5.62
N ILE A 89 3.23 -3.80 -4.61
CA ILE A 89 3.64 -2.52 -3.99
C ILE A 89 4.97 -2.64 -3.22
N SER A 90 5.42 -3.87 -2.92
CA SER A 90 6.75 -4.20 -2.41
C SER A 90 7.86 -3.78 -3.39
N GLU A 91 7.66 -3.95 -4.69
CA GLU A 91 8.61 -3.55 -5.74
C GLU A 91 8.74 -2.03 -5.79
N LEU A 92 7.64 -1.32 -5.61
CA LEU A 92 7.62 0.15 -5.56
C LEU A 92 8.35 0.68 -4.33
N ARG A 93 8.22 -0.04 -3.20
CA ARG A 93 8.98 0.25 -1.98
C ARG A 93 10.48 0.04 -2.20
N GLN A 94 10.87 -0.95 -3.00
CA GLN A 94 12.27 -1.14 -3.37
C GLN A 94 12.77 -0.01 -4.26
N LEU A 95 12.00 0.39 -5.27
CA LEU A 95 12.32 1.53 -6.13
C LEU A 95 12.56 2.82 -5.32
N TYR A 96 11.72 3.09 -4.32
CA TYR A 96 11.92 4.22 -3.40
C TYR A 96 13.27 4.13 -2.66
N LYS A 97 13.64 2.94 -2.15
CA LYS A 97 14.93 2.75 -1.46
C LYS A 97 16.10 3.01 -2.40
N GLU A 98 16.02 2.53 -3.63
CA GLU A 98 17.08 2.70 -4.63
C GLU A 98 17.27 4.16 -5.02
N ARG A 99 16.19 4.96 -5.07
CA ARG A 99 16.27 6.42 -5.32
C ARG A 99 16.89 7.23 -4.17
N LYS A 100 16.89 6.69 -2.95
CA LYS A 100 17.44 7.35 -1.75
C LYS A 100 18.84 6.87 -1.39
N LYS A 101 19.41 5.94 -2.17
CA LYS A 101 20.78 5.44 -2.03
C LYS A 101 21.73 6.30 -2.84
#